data_AF-A0A9E6C9Y9-F1
#
_entry.id   AF-A0A9E6C9Y9-F1
#
_cell.length_a   1.000
_cell.length_b   1.000
_cell.length_c   1.000
_cell.angle_alpha   90.00
_cell.angle_beta   90.00
_cell.angle_gamma   90.00
#
_symmetry.space_group_name_H-M   'P 1'
#
loop_
_entity.id
_entity.type
_entity.pdbx_description
1 polymer ?
#
loop_
_entity_poly.entity_id
_entity_poly.type
_entity_poly.pdbx_seq_one_letter_code
_entity_poly.pdbx_strand_id
1 'polypeptide(L)' 'MKMQEIRQLDDADLLEQIRNLKKKYEQLKILHKVQPLENPLELRELRRTIARLLTEKNARGLK' A
#
# COMPACT_ATOMS: atom_id res chain seq x y z
N MET A 1 -3.31 -8.52 0.78
CA MET A 1 -3.84 -8.66 -0.61
C MET A 1 -2.99 -9.59 -1.44
N LYS A 2 -3.66 -10.53 -2.11
CA LYS A 2 -3.07 -11.40 -3.13
C LYS A 2 -3.02 -10.64 -4.47
N MET A 3 -2.10 -11.01 -5.34
CA MET A 3 -1.94 -10.32 -6.64
C MET A 3 -3.17 -10.48 -7.54
N GLN A 4 -3.90 -11.58 -7.40
CA GLN A 4 -5.12 -11.85 -8.16
C GLN A 4 -6.22 -10.83 -7.87
N GLU A 5 -6.39 -10.45 -6.60
CA GLU A 5 -7.36 -9.42 -6.18
C GLU A 5 -6.98 -8.05 -6.76
N ILE A 6 -5.68 -7.73 -6.76
CA ILE A 6 -5.16 -6.45 -7.27
C ILE A 6 -5.40 -6.29 -8.78
N ARG A 7 -5.32 -7.40 -9.54
CA ARG A 7 -5.57 -7.39 -10.98
C ARG A 7 -7.03 -7.17 -11.35
N GLN A 8 -7.96 -7.47 -10.45
CA GLN A 8 -9.40 -7.30 -10.67
C GLN A 8 -9.87 -5.86 -10.40
N LEU A 9 -9.02 -5.01 -9.84
CA LEU A 9 -9.34 -3.61 -9.57
C LEU A 9 -9.32 -2.78 -10.86
N ASP A 10 -10.21 -1.78 -10.93
CA ASP A 10 -10.19 -0.74 -11.95
C ASP A 10 -9.00 0.21 -11.76
N ASP A 11 -8.61 0.90 -12.83
CA ASP A 11 -7.45 1.80 -12.81
C ASP A 11 -7.62 2.98 -11.84
N ALA A 12 -8.84 3.49 -11.72
CA ALA A 12 -9.18 4.57 -10.78
C ALA A 12 -9.04 4.09 -9.32
N ASP A 13 -9.62 2.94 -9.00
CA ASP A 13 -9.57 2.33 -7.67
C ASP A 13 -8.14 1.95 -7.27
N LEU A 14 -7.36 1.46 -8.22
CA LEU A 14 -5.94 1.14 -8.02
C LEU A 14 -5.15 2.39 -7.59
N LEU A 15 -5.33 3.51 -8.28
CA LEU A 15 -4.66 4.78 -7.96
C LEU A 15 -5.13 5.35 -6.62
N GLU A 16 -6.41 5.25 -6.31
CA GLU A 16 -6.96 5.70 -5.04
C GLU A 16 -6.42 4.88 -3.86
N GLN A 17 -6.42 3.55 -3.98
CA GLN A 17 -5.86 2.66 -2.97
C GLN A 17 -4.37 2.92 -2.73
N ILE A 18 -3.58 3.17 -3.78
CA ILE A 18 -2.16 3.53 -3.63
C ILE A 18 -2.02 4.81 -2.78
N ARG A 19 -2.83 5.85 -3.05
CA ARG A 19 -2.80 7.11 -2.29
C ARG A 19 -3.19 6.88 -0.84
N ASN A 20 -4.27 6.17 -0.59
CA ASN A 20 -4.80 5.91 0.75
C ASN A 20 -3.80 5.09 1.59
N LEU A 21 -3.25 4.01 1.02
CA LEU A 21 -2.28 3.17 1.71
C LEU A 21 -0.94 3.87 1.95
N LYS A 22 -0.47 4.74 1.04
CA LYS A 22 0.71 5.57 1.27
C LYS A 22 0.52 6.52 2.46
N LYS A 23 -0.62 7.23 2.52
CA LYS A 23 -0.95 8.10 3.66
C LYS A 23 -0.99 7.31 4.98
N LYS A 24 -1.65 6.15 4.97
CA LYS A 24 -1.71 5.26 6.14
C LYS A 24 -0.32 4.79 6.56
N TYR A 25 0.56 4.44 5.61
CA TYR A 25 1.94 4.05 5.89
C TYR A 25 2.73 5.16 6.59
N GLU A 26 2.62 6.40 6.08
CA GLU A 26 3.33 7.54 6.64
C GLU A 26 2.86 7.87 8.06
N GLN A 27 1.54 7.85 8.27
CA GLN A 27 0.96 8.04 9.60
C GLN A 27 1.45 6.98 10.59
N LEU A 28 1.40 5.70 10.22
CA LEU A 28 1.88 4.61 11.08
C LEU A 28 3.39 4.67 11.32
N LYS A 29 4.18 5.13 10.34
CA LYS A 29 5.63 5.31 10.49
C LYS A 29 5.95 6.43 11.47
N ILE A 30 5.18 7.54 11.43
CA ILE A 30 5.31 8.64 12.39
C ILE A 30 4.89 8.16 13.78
N LEU A 31 3.74 7.49 13.89
CA LEU A 31 3.26 6.93 15.14
C LEU A 31 4.30 5.99 15.76
N HIS A 32 4.86 5.07 14.97
CA HIS A 32 5.90 4.14 15.43
C HIS A 32 7.17 4.83 15.95
N LYS A 33 7.51 6.00 15.40
CA LYS A 33 8.64 6.81 15.87
C LYS A 33 8.36 7.47 17.22
N VAL A 34 7.11 7.85 17.47
CA VAL A 34 6.68 8.51 18.71
C VAL A 34 6.46 7.48 19.81
N GLN A 35 5.81 6.37 19.48
CA GLN A 35 5.50 5.27 20.38
C GLN A 35 5.74 3.95 19.65
N PRO A 36 6.40 2.95 20.28
CA PRO A 36 6.52 1.63 19.70
C PRO A 36 5.13 1.06 19.42
N LEU A 37 4.93 0.60 18.18
CA LEU A 37 3.69 -0.03 17.76
C LEU A 37 3.59 -1.41 18.40
N GLU A 38 2.38 -1.81 18.79
CA GLU A 38 2.11 -3.16 19.30
C GLU A 38 2.50 -4.24 18.29
N ASN A 39 2.33 -3.96 16.99
CA ASN A 39 2.72 -4.88 15.92
C ASN A 39 3.48 -4.21 14.78
N PRO A 40 4.83 -4.22 14.81
CA PRO A 40 5.66 -3.70 13.72
C PRO A 40 5.51 -4.45 12.38
N LEU A 41 4.95 -5.68 12.38
CA LEU A 41 4.75 -6.45 11.15
C LEU A 41 3.73 -5.79 10.23
N GLU A 42 2.77 -5.04 10.77
CA GLU A 42 1.78 -4.32 9.97
C GLU A 42 2.44 -3.34 9.00
N LEU A 43 3.48 -2.62 9.43
CA LEU A 43 4.26 -1.72 8.56
C LEU A 43 4.91 -2.49 7.40
N ARG A 44 5.35 -3.72 7.64
CA ARG A 44 5.95 -4.58 6.60
C ARG A 44 4.90 -5.07 5.62
N GLU A 45 3.74 -5.49 6.10
CA GLU A 45 2.63 -5.94 5.25
C GLU A 45 2.05 -4.82 4.39
N LEU A 46 1.88 -3.63 4.98
CA LEU A 46 1.41 -2.45 4.27
C LEU A 46 2.40 -2.06 3.15
N ARG A 47 3.69 -2.07 3.44
CA ARG A 47 4.76 -1.79 2.46
C ARG A 47 4.76 -2.79 1.30
N ARG A 48 4.58 -4.08 1.60
CA ARG A 48 4.44 -5.14 0.57
C ARG A 48 3.21 -4.93 -0.29
N THR A 49 2.09 -4.53 0.31
CA THR A 49 0.85 -4.27 -0.42
C THR A 49 1.00 -3.08 -1.36
N ILE A 50 1.58 -1.98 -0.89
CA ILE A 50 1.90 -0.80 -1.72
C ILE A 50 2.80 -1.19 -2.90
N ALA A 51 3.85 -1.99 -2.66
CA ALA A 51 4.75 -2.44 -3.72
C ALA A 51 4.02 -3.26 -4.80
N ARG A 52 3.09 -4.14 -4.41
CA ARG A 52 2.28 -4.92 -5.37
C ARG A 52 1.38 -4.01 -6.21
N LEU A 53 0.70 -3.04 -5.59
CA LEU A 53 -0.14 -2.08 -6.29
C LEU A 53 0.66 -1.20 -7.27
N LEU A 54 1.86 -0.76 -6.87
CA LEU A 54 2.76 -0.02 -7.75
C LEU A 54 3.28 -0.88 -8.91
N THR A 55 3.50 -2.17 -8.67
CA THR A 55 3.89 -3.12 -9.72
C THR A 55 2.79 -3.26 -10.75
N GLU A 56 1.54 -3.40 -10.30
CA GLU A 56 0.37 -3.44 -11.19
C GLU A 56 0.20 -2.12 -11.95
N LYS A 57 0.33 -0.97 -11.28
CA LYS A 57 0.31 0.36 -11.93
C LYS A 57 1.32 0.44 -13.08
N ASN A 58 2.56 -0.01 -12.83
CA ASN A 58 3.61 -0.03 -13.85
C ASN A 58 3.31 -1.02 -14.98
N ALA A 59 2.77 -2.20 -14.65
CA ALA A 59 2.37 -3.20 -15.65
C ALA A 59 1.28 -2.68 -16.59
N ARG A 60 0.35 -1.86 -16.08
CA ARG A 60 -0.70 -1.19 -16.87
C ARG A 60 -0.21 0.04 -17.63
N GLY A 61 1.03 0.49 -17.42
CA GLY A 61 1.58 1.69 -18.07
C GLY A 61 0.92 3.00 -17.64
N LEU A 62 0.20 3.00 -16.52
CA LEU A 62 -0.49 4.18 -15.98
C LEU A 62 0.58 5.16 -15.44
N LYS A 63 0.63 6.37 -16.00
CA LYS A 63 1.53 7.45 -15.53
C LYS A 63 0.99 8.12 -14.27
#